data_AF-A0A2U3LV07-F1
#
_entry.id   AF-A0A2U3LV07-F1
#
_cell.length_a   1.000
_cell.length_b   1.000
_cell.length_c   1.000
_cell.angle_alpha   90.00
_cell.angle_beta   90.00
_cell.angle_gamma   90.00
#
_symmetry.space_group_name_H-M   'P 1'
#
loop_
_entity.id
_entity.type
_entity.pdbx_description
1 polymer ?
#
loop_
_entity_poly.entity_id
_entity_poly.type
_entity_poly.pdbx_seq_one_letter_code
_entity_poly.pdbx_strand_id
1 'polypeptide(L)'
;MHLQNEFNTLYNEIELLKRDKHCIVGEGKFITLKNEILDILKTLFGETSREYRVVKLTNSPATVFKVMYHIASRTETLISIKTAVNM
;
A
#
# COMPACT_ATOMS: atom_id res chain seq x y z
N MET A 1 -0.99 16.21 -2.37
CA MET A 1 0.42 15.98 -2.74
C MET A 1 1.20 15.23 -1.64
N HIS A 2 0.98 15.53 -0.35
CA HIS A 2 1.63 14.83 0.78
C HIS A 2 1.33 13.32 0.84
N LEU A 3 0.05 12.95 0.81
CA LEU A 3 -0.39 11.55 0.98
C LEU A 3 0.10 10.60 -0.12
N GLN A 4 0.27 11.10 -1.35
CA GLN A 4 0.78 10.32 -2.48
C GLN A 4 2.28 10.04 -2.34
N ASN A 5 3.05 11.01 -1.83
CA ASN A 5 4.46 10.81 -1.52
C ASN A 5 4.63 9.81 -0.38
N GLU A 6 3.84 9.93 0.69
CA GLU A 6 3.84 8.95 1.79
C GLU A 6 3.50 7.55 1.28
N PHE A 7 2.47 7.41 0.46
CA PHE A 7 2.11 6.12 -0.15
C PHE A 7 3.25 5.52 -0.97
N ASN A 8 3.92 6.33 -1.80
CA ASN A 8 5.05 5.87 -2.62
C ASN A 8 6.26 5.46 -1.78
N THR A 9 6.55 6.18 -0.69
CA THR A 9 7.61 5.81 0.25
C THR A 9 7.32 4.45 0.88
N LEU A 10 6.11 4.26 1.43
CA LEU A 10 5.71 3.00 2.04
C LEU A 10 5.68 1.84 1.04
N TYR A 11 5.32 2.12 -0.22
CA TYR A 11 5.33 1.13 -1.29
C TYR A 11 6.75 0.58 -1.55
N ASN A 12 7.75 1.45 -1.60
CA ASN A 12 9.14 1.04 -1.80
C ASN A 12 9.66 0.27 -0.58
N GLU A 13 9.32 0.69 0.64
CA GLU A 13 9.75 0.02 1.86
C GLU A 13 9.16 -1.39 2.00
N ILE A 14 7.88 -1.57 1.68
CA ILE A 14 7.26 -2.91 1.72
C ILE A 14 7.78 -3.81 0.60
N GLU A 15 8.18 -3.24 -0.55
CA GLU A 15 8.84 -4.00 -1.61
C GLU A 15 10.19 -4.58 -1.15
N LEU A 16 10.99 -3.79 -0.42
CA LEU A 16 12.25 -4.25 0.15
C LEU A 16 12.03 -5.37 1.17
N LEU A 17 11.07 -5.20 2.08
CA LEU A 17 10.73 -6.23 3.07
C LEU A 17 10.19 -7.52 2.45
N LYS A 18 9.45 -7.43 1.35
CA LYS A 18 8.99 -8.61 0.60
C LYS A 18 10.17 -9.45 0.06
N ARG A 19 11.29 -8.80 -0.29
CA ARG A 19 12.49 -9.47 -0.85
C ARG A 19 13.37 -10.05 0.25
N ASP A 20 13.37 -9.45 1.43
CA ASP A 20 14.21 -9.85 2.56
C ASP A 20 13.55 -10.96 3.41
N LYS A 21 13.77 -12.23 3.00
CA LYS A 21 13.12 -13.42 3.60
C LYS A 21 13.75 -13.92 4.91
N HIS A 22 14.87 -13.34 5.36
CA HIS A 22 15.74 -13.99 6.35
C HIS A 22 15.98 -13.22 7.66
N CYS A 23 15.36 -12.07 7.87
CA CYS A 23 15.68 -11.22 9.01
C CYS A 23 14.53 -11.13 10.02
N ILE A 24 14.76 -11.58 11.26
CA ILE A 24 13.87 -11.38 12.42
C ILE A 24 13.63 -9.88 12.69
N VAL A 25 14.62 -9.02 12.34
CA VAL A 25 14.50 -7.55 12.34
C VAL A 25 13.38 -7.07 11.39
N GLY A 26 13.05 -7.85 10.36
CA GLY A 26 12.00 -7.55 9.39
C GLY A 26 10.59 -7.63 9.99
N GLU A 27 10.36 -8.38 11.07
CA GLU A 27 9.02 -8.52 11.65
C GLU A 27 8.58 -7.26 12.40
N GLY A 28 9.45 -6.70 13.26
CA GLY A 28 9.19 -5.43 13.94
C GLY A 28 9.03 -4.27 12.96
N LYS A 29 9.91 -4.21 11.95
CA LYS A 29 9.82 -3.20 10.88
C LYS A 29 8.54 -3.34 10.06
N PHE A 30 8.12 -4.58 9.79
CA PHE A 30 6.88 -4.85 9.07
C PHE A 30 5.65 -4.39 9.84
N ILE A 31 5.58 -4.61 11.16
CA ILE A 31 4.44 -4.17 11.98
C ILE A 31 4.28 -2.65 11.92
N THR A 32 5.38 -1.90 12.07
CA THR A 32 5.35 -0.43 11.98
C THR A 32 4.86 0.03 10.61
N LEU A 33 5.46 -0.48 9.53
CA LEU A 33 5.07 -0.13 8.16
C LEU A 33 3.61 -0.52 7.87
N LYS A 34 3.16 -1.67 8.36
CA LYS A 34 1.77 -2.12 8.21
C LYS A 34 0.80 -1.13 8.84
N ASN A 35 1.11 -0.59 10.02
CA ASN A 35 0.26 0.39 10.69
C ASN A 35 0.20 1.71 9.91
N GLU A 36 1.32 2.22 9.42
CA GLU A 36 1.37 3.43 8.59
C GLU A 36 0.56 3.24 7.29
N ILE A 37 0.69 2.08 6.64
CA ILE A 37 -0.11 1.74 5.46
C ILE A 37 -1.60 1.70 5.81
N LEU A 38 -1.98 1.12 6.95
CA LEU A 38 -3.37 1.09 7.40
C LEU A 38 -3.95 2.49 7.62
N ASP A 39 -3.17 3.42 8.17
CA ASP A 39 -3.62 4.81 8.36
C ASP A 39 -3.88 5.52 7.03
N ILE A 40 -3.03 5.28 6.02
CA ILE A 40 -3.27 5.80 4.67
C ILE A 40 -4.52 5.15 4.05
N LEU A 41 -4.67 3.84 4.13
CA LEU A 41 -5.82 3.13 3.56
C LEU A 41 -7.14 3.54 4.24
N LYS A 42 -7.12 3.76 5.55
CA LYS A 42 -8.25 4.29 6.30
C LYS A 42 -8.62 5.68 5.81
N THR A 43 -7.63 6.54 5.58
CA THR A 43 -7.84 7.91 5.08
C THR A 43 -8.38 7.92 3.65
N LEU A 44 -7.91 7.02 2.79
CA LEU A 44 -8.30 6.97 1.37
C LEU A 44 -9.63 6.26 1.12
N PHE A 45 -9.88 5.14 1.79
CA PHE A 45 -10.97 4.22 1.46
C PHE A 45 -11.89 3.90 2.64
N GLY A 46 -11.50 4.27 3.87
CA GLY A 46 -12.22 3.94 5.10
C GLY A 46 -11.91 2.53 5.63
N GLU A 47 -12.21 2.30 6.91
CA GLU A 47 -11.93 1.04 7.61
C GLU A 47 -12.77 -0.15 7.11
N THR A 48 -13.92 0.13 6.47
CA THR A 48 -14.81 -0.89 5.91
C THR A 48 -14.37 -1.35 4.52
N SER A 49 -13.39 -0.67 3.91
CA SER A 49 -12.87 -1.02 2.59
C SER A 49 -12.24 -2.41 2.56
N ARG A 50 -12.28 -3.04 1.38
CA ARG A 50 -11.66 -4.35 1.17
C ARG A 50 -10.15 -4.26 1.37
N GLU A 51 -9.54 -3.20 0.85
CA GLU A 51 -8.11 -2.91 0.90
C GLU A 51 -7.62 -2.82 2.34
N TYR A 52 -8.29 -2.02 3.17
CA TYR A 52 -7.97 -1.89 4.60
C TYR A 52 -8.10 -3.22 5.34
N ARG A 53 -9.22 -3.94 5.14
CA ARG A 53 -9.45 -5.24 5.81
C ARG A 53 -8.42 -6.29 5.44
N VAL A 54 -8.03 -6.37 4.16
CA VAL A 54 -7.02 -7.33 3.69
C VAL A 54 -5.67 -7.04 4.32
N VAL A 55 -5.24 -5.77 4.34
CA VAL A 55 -3.98 -5.39 4.98
C VAL A 55 -4.05 -5.63 6.49
N LYS A 56 -5.16 -5.32 7.15
CA LYS A 56 -5.31 -5.53 8.60
C LYS A 56 -5.11 -6.99 9.00
N LEU A 57 -5.72 -7.91 8.27
CA LEU A 57 -5.74 -9.34 8.60
C LEU A 57 -4.48 -10.12 8.17
N THR A 58 -3.71 -9.62 7.21
CA THR A 58 -2.52 -10.33 6.71
C THR A 58 -1.29 -10.06 7.57
N ASN A 59 -0.46 -11.09 7.78
CA ASN A 59 0.89 -10.95 8.33
C ASN A 59 1.98 -11.11 7.26
N SER A 60 1.59 -11.16 5.98
CA SER A 60 2.52 -11.30 4.86
C SER A 60 2.83 -9.96 4.20
N PRO A 61 4.10 -9.51 4.19
CA PRO A 61 4.54 -8.32 3.45
C PRO A 61 4.22 -8.41 1.95
N ALA A 62 4.29 -9.61 1.36
CA ALA A 62 3.97 -9.83 -0.05
C ALA A 62 2.49 -9.54 -0.37
N THR A 63 1.58 -9.85 0.55
CA THR A 63 0.16 -9.53 0.40
C THR A 63 -0.08 -8.03 0.50
N VAL A 64 0.56 -7.35 1.46
CA VAL A 64 0.45 -5.89 1.62
C VAL A 64 0.95 -5.17 0.36
N PHE A 65 2.12 -5.56 -0.15
CA PHE A 65 2.66 -5.04 -1.41
C PHE A 65 1.69 -5.21 -2.58
N LYS A 66 1.05 -6.38 -2.73
CA LYS A 66 0.07 -6.61 -3.80
C LYS A 66 -1.14 -5.67 -3.70
N VAL A 67 -1.62 -5.39 -2.49
CA VAL A 67 -2.73 -4.44 -2.29
C VAL A 67 -2.31 -3.03 -2.70
N MET A 68 -1.12 -2.59 -2.26
CA MET A 68 -0.62 -1.26 -2.64
C MET A 68 -0.39 -1.14 -4.15
N TYR A 69 0.17 -2.17 -4.79
CA TYR A 69 0.34 -2.22 -6.24
C TYR A 69 -1.00 -2.15 -6.99
N HIS A 70 -2.02 -2.86 -6.50
CA HIS A 70 -3.37 -2.79 -7.06
C HIS A 70 -3.97 -1.38 -6.98
N ILE A 71 -3.72 -0.66 -5.88
CA ILE A 71 -4.18 0.72 -5.71
C ILE A 71 -3.42 1.67 -6.65
N ALA A 72 -2.10 1.55 -6.72
CA ALA A 72 -1.27 2.35 -7.62
C ALA A 72 -1.70 2.19 -9.08
N SER A 73 -1.80 0.94 -9.57
CA SER A 73 -2.23 0.63 -10.93
C SER A 73 -3.64 1.12 -11.26
N ARG A 74 -4.59 1.02 -10.31
CA ARG A 74 -5.94 1.60 -10.49
C ARG A 74 -5.92 3.12 -10.56
N THR A 75 -5.05 3.76 -9.78
CA THR A 75 -4.94 5.23 -9.75
C THR A 75 -4.32 5.75 -11.05
N GLU A 76 -3.28 5.10 -11.56
CA GLU A 76 -2.70 5.38 -12.89
C GLU A 76 -3.72 5.19 -14.00
N THR A 77 -4.52 4.11 -13.92
CA THR A 77 -5.60 3.85 -14.88
C THR A 77 -6.69 4.92 -14.81
N LEU A 78 -7.10 5.35 -13.62
CA LEU A 78 -8.09 6.42 -13.43
C LEU A 78 -7.58 7.79 -13.89
N ILE A 79 -6.30 8.10 -13.69
CA ILE A 79 -5.65 9.31 -14.19
C ILE A 79 -5.61 9.25 -15.73
N SER A 80 -5.15 8.15 -16.31
CA SER A 80 -5.07 7.95 -17.77
C SER A 80 -6.43 8.07 -18.46
N ILE A 81 -7.48 7.47 -17.88
CA ILE A 81 -8.85 7.58 -18.41
C ILE A 81 -9.34 9.03 -18.33
N LYS A 82 -9.10 9.76 -17.22
CA LYS A 82 -9.48 11.17 -17.13
C LYS A 82 -8.80 12.03 -18.19
N THR A 83 -7.55 11.77 -18.53
CA THR A 83 -6.85 12.51 -19.60
C THR A 83 -7.42 12.18 -20.98
N ALA A 84 -7.85 10.95 -21.21
CA ALA A 84 -8.42 10.50 -22.49
C ALA A 84 -9.86 11.00 -22.72
N VAL A 85 -10.66 11.16 -21.67
CA VAL A 85 -12.06 11.63 -21.76
C VAL A 85 -12.16 13.17 -21.88
N ASN A 86 -11.05 13.88 -21.63
CA ASN A 86 -10.98 15.34 -21.69
C ASN A 86 -10.31 15.86 -22.99
N MET A 87 -10.20 15.01 -24.02
CA MET A 87 -9.74 15.34 -25.39
C MET A 87 -10.90 15.43 -26.37
#